data_AF-A0A0E0GZ76-F1
#
_entry.id   AF-A0A0E0GZ76-F1
#
_cell.length_a   1.000
_cell.length_b   1.000
_cell.length_c   1.000
_cell.angle_alpha   90.00
_cell.angle_beta   90.00
_cell.angle_gamma   90.00
#
_symmetry.space_group_name_H-M   'P 1'
#
loop_
_entity.id
_entity.type
_entity.pdbx_description
1 polymer ?
#
loop_
_entity_poly.entity_id
_entity_poly.type
_entity_poly.pdbx_seq_one_letter_code
_entity_poly.pdbx_strand_id
1 'polypeptide(L)'
;MGRSLCASSFVAVGLVVLVCSAAAAAAETYVVGDSKGWGFSVAYDSWASGKAFAAGDTLVFNYQAGVHNVVAASAAEYRSCRVRNAADAAATAAGSAEVELKEGVNYFICGVPGHCAAGMKLRVVADEFPSADTK
;
A
#
# COMPACT_ATOMS: atom_id res chain seq x y z
N MET A 1 51.62 58.74 -8.11
CA MET A 1 51.74 57.28 -7.92
C MET A 1 51.64 57.01 -6.42
N GLY A 2 50.81 56.14 -5.84
CA GLY A 2 49.81 55.20 -6.33
C GLY A 2 48.70 55.03 -5.27
N ARG A 3 47.53 54.59 -5.72
CA ARG A 3 46.36 54.28 -4.88
C ARG A 3 46.51 52.84 -4.39
N SER A 4 46.22 52.57 -3.13
CA SER A 4 45.89 51.21 -2.71
C SER A 4 44.77 51.28 -1.68
N LEU A 5 43.55 51.04 -2.16
CA LEU A 5 42.38 50.83 -1.31
C LEU A 5 42.44 49.39 -0.79
N CYS A 6 42.60 49.21 0.52
CA CYS A 6 42.28 47.93 1.16
C CYS A 6 40.76 47.75 1.10
N ALA A 7 40.28 47.02 0.10
CA ALA A 7 38.92 46.50 0.09
C ALA A 7 38.83 45.46 1.22
N SER A 8 38.23 45.85 2.36
CA SER A 8 37.77 44.88 3.35
C SER A 8 36.75 43.97 2.68
N SER A 9 37.14 42.72 2.45
CA SER A 9 36.22 41.66 2.05
C SER A 9 35.19 41.47 3.15
N PHE A 10 34.02 42.08 2.98
CA PHE A 10 32.83 41.69 3.73
C PHE A 10 32.50 40.26 3.32
N VAL A 11 32.78 39.30 4.20
CA VAL A 11 32.35 37.92 4.08
C VAL A 11 30.83 37.95 4.07
N ALA A 12 30.23 37.83 2.88
CA ALA A 12 28.80 37.67 2.73
C ALA A 12 28.43 36.30 3.32
N VAL A 13 27.93 36.30 4.55
CA VAL A 13 27.30 35.13 5.17
C VAL A 13 25.99 34.89 4.40
N GLY A 14 26.08 34.07 3.35
CA GLY A 14 24.91 33.59 2.64
C GLY A 14 24.07 32.73 3.57
N LEU A 15 22.95 33.26 4.03
CA LEU A 15 21.89 32.48 4.66
C LEU A 15 21.33 31.52 3.60
N VAL A 16 21.88 30.31 3.54
CA VAL A 16 21.28 29.20 2.78
C VAL A 16 20.01 28.84 3.53
N VAL A 17 18.89 29.44 3.15
CA VAL A 17 17.56 29.00 3.58
C VAL A 17 17.33 27.66 2.89
N LEU A 18 17.66 26.58 3.58
CA LEU A 18 17.35 25.23 3.14
C LEU A 18 15.84 25.06 3.28
N VAL A 19 15.10 25.37 2.21
CA VAL A 19 13.67 25.11 2.14
C VAL A 19 13.51 23.60 2.04
N CYS A 20 13.35 22.92 3.18
CA CYS A 20 12.87 21.55 3.23
C CYS A 20 11.41 21.56 2.79
N SER A 21 11.17 21.40 1.49
CA SER A 21 9.84 21.06 0.98
C SER A 21 9.54 19.63 1.39
N ALA A 22 8.92 19.43 2.56
CA ALA A 22 8.34 18.15 2.91
C ALA A 22 7.18 17.89 1.94
N ALA A 23 7.40 17.05 0.94
CA ALA A 23 6.31 16.55 0.12
C ALA A 23 5.46 15.65 1.02
N ALA A 24 4.22 16.03 1.29
CA ALA A 24 3.26 15.13 1.91
C ALA A 24 3.10 13.92 0.97
N ALA A 25 3.43 12.72 1.45
CA ALA A 25 3.06 11.50 0.74
C ALA A 25 1.53 11.44 0.69
N ALA A 26 0.97 11.19 -0.49
CA ALA A 26 -0.46 10.98 -0.65
C ALA A 26 -0.74 9.48 -0.62
N ALA A 27 -1.89 9.08 -0.08
CA ALA A 27 -2.34 7.69 -0.13
C ALA A 27 -2.45 7.23 -1.60
N GLU A 28 -1.88 6.08 -1.89
CA GLU A 28 -1.88 5.48 -3.23
C GLU A 28 -2.97 4.41 -3.36
N THR A 29 -3.39 4.15 -4.60
CA THR A 29 -4.35 3.09 -4.93
C THR A 29 -3.68 2.02 -5.78
N TYR A 30 -3.75 0.77 -5.32
CA TYR A 30 -3.21 -0.40 -6.03
C TYR A 30 -4.32 -1.31 -6.52
N VAL A 31 -4.37 -1.53 -7.83
CA VAL A 31 -5.26 -2.53 -8.43
C VAL A 31 -4.64 -3.91 -8.28
N VAL A 32 -5.27 -4.75 -7.46
CA VAL A 32 -4.76 -6.09 -7.13
C VAL A 32 -4.79 -7.00 -8.35
N GLY A 33 -3.61 -7.51 -8.73
CA GLY A 33 -3.43 -8.34 -9.93
C GLY A 33 -3.41 -7.55 -11.24
N ASP A 34 -3.35 -6.22 -11.18
CA ASP A 34 -3.31 -5.32 -12.33
C ASP A 34 -4.46 -5.62 -13.31
N SER A 35 -4.17 -5.80 -14.61
CA SER A 35 -5.18 -6.13 -15.62
C SER A 35 -5.78 -7.53 -15.48
N LYS A 36 -5.17 -8.42 -14.70
CA LYS A 36 -5.68 -9.79 -14.46
C LYS A 36 -6.67 -9.86 -13.31
N GLY A 37 -6.68 -8.86 -12.43
CA GLY A 37 -7.59 -8.77 -11.30
C GLY A 37 -7.39 -9.83 -10.22
N TRP A 38 -8.44 -10.01 -9.41
CA TRP A 38 -8.50 -10.96 -8.32
C TRP A 38 -9.03 -12.32 -8.81
N GLY A 39 -8.14 -13.31 -8.96
CA GLY A 39 -8.42 -14.59 -9.59
C GLY A 39 -7.23 -15.56 -9.51
N PHE A 40 -7.35 -16.71 -10.18
CA PHE A 40 -6.31 -17.76 -10.16
C PHE A 40 -5.12 -17.52 -11.09
N SER A 41 -5.14 -16.46 -11.91
CA SER A 41 -4.13 -16.19 -12.94
C SER A 41 -2.95 -15.32 -12.46
N VAL A 42 -2.90 -15.03 -11.16
CA VAL A 42 -1.94 -14.13 -10.52
C VAL A 42 -1.21 -14.84 -9.40
N ALA A 43 0.12 -14.76 -9.42
CA ALA A 43 0.95 -15.10 -8.27
C ALA A 43 1.06 -13.86 -7.36
N TYR A 44 0.23 -13.78 -6.32
CA TYR A 44 0.08 -12.56 -5.52
C TYR A 44 1.34 -12.14 -4.75
N ASP A 45 2.19 -13.09 -4.35
CA ASP A 45 3.47 -12.77 -3.73
C ASP A 45 4.39 -12.03 -4.71
N SER A 46 4.44 -12.47 -5.96
CA SER A 46 5.19 -11.79 -7.02
C SER A 46 4.56 -10.45 -7.41
N TRP A 47 3.23 -10.35 -7.41
CA TRP A 47 2.53 -9.08 -7.67
C TRP A 47 2.81 -8.05 -6.58
N ALA A 48 2.85 -8.46 -5.31
CA ALA A 48 3.15 -7.57 -4.20
C ALA A 48 4.64 -7.19 -4.12
N SER A 49 5.53 -8.03 -4.66
CA SER A 49 6.98 -7.81 -4.61
C SER A 49 7.39 -6.50 -5.28
N GLY A 50 8.19 -5.69 -4.56
CA GLY A 50 8.72 -4.42 -5.05
C GLY A 50 7.75 -3.24 -4.98
N LYS A 51 6.51 -3.45 -4.52
CA LYS A 51 5.59 -2.37 -4.16
C LYS A 51 5.86 -1.94 -2.72
N ALA A 52 5.84 -0.63 -2.49
CA ALA A 52 5.96 -0.04 -1.16
C ALA A 52 4.58 0.42 -0.73
N PHE A 53 3.93 -0.35 0.15
CA PHE A 53 2.61 0.00 0.67
C PHE A 53 2.77 0.84 1.94
N ALA A 54 1.89 1.80 2.13
CA ALA A 54 1.76 2.62 3.32
C ALA A 54 0.35 2.48 3.93
N ALA A 55 0.25 2.72 5.24
CA ALA A 55 -1.04 2.77 5.91
C ALA A 55 -1.91 3.87 5.28
N GLY A 56 -3.19 3.61 5.00
CA GLY A 56 -4.07 4.54 4.27
C GLY A 56 -4.09 4.33 2.75
N ASP A 57 -3.15 3.57 2.18
CA ASP A 57 -3.25 3.15 0.78
C ASP A 57 -4.48 2.27 0.56
N THR A 58 -5.07 2.32 -0.63
CA THR A 58 -6.25 1.54 -0.99
C THR A 58 -5.89 0.39 -1.92
N LEU A 59 -6.32 -0.83 -1.60
CA LEU A 59 -6.32 -1.96 -2.52
C LEU A 59 -7.67 -2.08 -3.20
N VAL A 60 -7.67 -2.14 -4.53
CA VAL A 60 -8.86 -2.37 -5.36
C VAL A 60 -8.82 -3.79 -5.91
N PHE A 61 -9.78 -4.60 -5.51
CA PHE A 61 -9.95 -5.96 -5.97
C PHE A 61 -11.07 -6.00 -6.99
N ASN A 62 -10.77 -6.41 -8.23
CA ASN A 62 -11.74 -6.57 -9.31
C ASN A 62 -11.88 -8.03 -9.68
N TYR A 63 -13.11 -8.56 -9.75
CA TYR A 63 -13.36 -9.98 -10.00
C TYR A 63 -14.77 -10.23 -10.56
N GLN A 64 -15.01 -11.44 -11.04
CA GLN A 64 -16.34 -11.82 -11.48
C GLN A 64 -17.30 -11.90 -10.28
N ALA A 65 -18.37 -11.10 -10.33
CA ALA A 65 -19.43 -11.09 -9.32
C ALA A 65 -20.02 -12.49 -9.11
N GLY A 66 -20.27 -12.84 -7.85
CA GLY A 66 -20.80 -14.16 -7.45
C GLY A 66 -19.82 -15.34 -7.57
N VAL A 67 -18.64 -15.15 -8.17
CA VAL A 67 -17.61 -16.21 -8.30
C VAL A 67 -16.50 -16.05 -7.26
N HIS A 68 -16.16 -14.81 -6.94
CA HIS A 68 -15.13 -14.49 -5.96
C HIS A 68 -15.63 -13.46 -4.96
N ASN A 69 -14.90 -13.37 -3.85
CA ASN A 69 -15.06 -12.34 -2.84
C ASN A 69 -13.70 -12.03 -2.22
N VAL A 70 -13.68 -11.05 -1.32
CA VAL A 70 -12.50 -10.61 -0.59
C VAL A 70 -12.84 -10.53 0.88
N VAL A 71 -12.04 -11.20 1.71
CA VAL A 71 -12.13 -11.13 3.17
C VAL A 71 -10.81 -10.62 3.70
N ALA A 72 -10.85 -9.50 4.43
CA ALA A 72 -9.74 -9.08 5.28
C ALA A 72 -9.62 -10.07 6.43
N ALA A 73 -8.52 -10.80 6.47
CA ALA A 73 -8.34 -11.98 7.30
C ALA A 73 -7.36 -11.74 8.44
N SER A 74 -7.53 -12.48 9.54
CA SER A 74 -6.45 -12.67 10.49
C SER A 74 -5.34 -13.54 9.90
N ALA A 75 -4.16 -13.51 10.52
CA ALA A 75 -3.05 -14.38 10.11
C ALA A 75 -3.41 -15.88 10.23
N ALA A 76 -4.28 -16.25 11.17
CA ALA A 76 -4.75 -17.63 11.34
C ALA A 76 -5.70 -18.07 10.22
N GLU A 77 -6.64 -17.20 9.84
CA GLU A 77 -7.56 -17.45 8.71
C GLU A 77 -6.80 -17.49 7.38
N TYR A 78 -5.84 -16.59 7.18
CA TYR A 78 -4.97 -16.59 6.00
C TYR A 78 -4.18 -17.90 5.87
N ARG A 79 -3.59 -18.40 6.97
CA ARG A 79 -2.83 -19.66 6.96
C ARG A 79 -3.72 -20.88 6.75
N SER A 80 -4.88 -20.90 7.39
CA SER A 80 -5.80 -22.05 7.34
C SER A 80 -6.75 -22.04 6.16
N CYS A 81 -6.88 -20.91 5.45
CA CYS A 81 -7.87 -20.68 4.41
C CYS A 81 -9.31 -20.95 4.88
N ARG A 82 -9.63 -20.55 6.11
CA ARG A 82 -10.96 -20.70 6.71
C ARG A 82 -11.43 -19.35 7.20
N VAL A 83 -12.52 -18.85 6.63
CA VAL A 83 -13.20 -17.64 7.09
C VAL A 83 -14.02 -17.99 8.33
N ARG A 84 -13.93 -17.20 9.41
CA ARG A 84 -14.73 -17.41 10.62
C ARG A 84 -16.12 -16.81 10.52
N ASN A 85 -16.26 -15.71 9.79
CA ASN A 85 -17.52 -15.01 9.62
C ASN A 85 -17.94 -14.99 8.15
N ALA A 86 -18.94 -15.81 7.80
CA ALA A 86 -19.43 -15.91 6.43
C ALA A 86 -20.07 -14.61 5.91
N ALA A 87 -20.51 -13.70 6.79
CA ALA A 87 -21.09 -12.42 6.38
C ALA A 87 -20.06 -11.52 5.67
N ASP A 88 -18.80 -11.55 6.12
CA ASP A 88 -17.72 -10.75 5.52
C ASP A 88 -17.43 -11.20 4.07
N ALA A 89 -17.54 -12.50 3.81
CA ALA A 89 -17.40 -13.09 2.49
C ALA A 89 -18.59 -12.78 1.57
N ALA A 90 -19.79 -12.65 2.13
CA ALA A 90 -20.99 -12.32 1.36
C ALA A 90 -21.04 -10.83 0.98
N ALA A 91 -20.58 -9.95 1.86
CA ALA A 91 -20.60 -8.50 1.68
C ALA A 91 -19.81 -8.02 0.45
N THR A 92 -18.80 -8.78 0.03
CA THR A 92 -17.92 -8.44 -1.09
C THR A 92 -18.20 -9.28 -2.34
N ALA A 93 -19.35 -9.95 -2.47
CA ALA A 93 -19.65 -10.78 -3.64
C ALA A 93 -20.03 -9.99 -4.91
N ALA A 94 -20.09 -8.65 -4.85
CA ALA A 94 -20.62 -7.77 -5.89
C ALA A 94 -19.71 -7.59 -7.13
N GLY A 95 -18.50 -8.15 -7.13
CA GLY A 95 -17.56 -8.10 -8.26
C GLY A 95 -16.43 -7.07 -8.10
N SER A 96 -16.51 -6.22 -7.08
CA SER A 96 -15.36 -5.45 -6.62
C SER A 96 -15.37 -5.24 -5.11
N ALA A 97 -14.20 -4.98 -4.55
CA ALA A 97 -14.03 -4.53 -3.18
C ALA A 97 -12.85 -3.56 -3.11
N GLU A 98 -13.01 -2.51 -2.31
CA GLU A 98 -11.95 -1.57 -1.97
C GLU A 98 -11.63 -1.71 -0.49
N VAL A 99 -10.35 -1.81 -0.15
CA VAL A 99 -9.91 -1.95 1.24
C VAL A 99 -8.73 -1.04 1.51
N GLU A 100 -8.86 -0.19 2.52
CA GLU A 100 -7.78 0.63 3.04
C GLU A 100 -6.81 -0.23 3.88
N LEU A 101 -5.51 -0.04 3.65
CA LEU A 101 -4.45 -0.74 4.38
C LEU A 101 -4.24 -0.13 5.75
N LYS A 102 -4.18 -0.99 6.76
CA LYS A 102 -3.76 -0.60 8.11
C LYS A 102 -2.24 -0.68 8.20
N GLU A 103 -1.64 0.09 9.10
CA GLU A 103 -0.23 -0.08 9.42
C GLU A 103 0.07 -1.54 9.81
N GLY A 104 1.20 -2.06 9.33
CA GLY A 104 1.66 -3.41 9.58
C GLY A 104 1.12 -4.42 8.57
N VAL A 105 0.91 -5.66 9.03
CA VAL A 105 0.60 -6.78 8.12
C VAL A 105 -0.89 -6.89 7.88
N ASN A 106 -1.28 -6.80 6.61
CA ASN A 106 -2.65 -7.01 6.15
C ASN A 106 -2.74 -8.32 5.37
N TYR A 107 -3.79 -9.09 5.61
CA TYR A 107 -4.05 -10.36 4.93
C TYR A 107 -5.41 -10.31 4.26
N PHE A 108 -5.47 -10.83 3.04
CA PHE A 108 -6.68 -10.93 2.25
C PHE A 108 -6.82 -12.33 1.67
N ILE A 109 -8.02 -12.89 1.67
CA ILE A 109 -8.32 -14.20 1.08
C ILE A 109 -9.63 -14.17 0.31
N CYS A 110 -9.76 -15.06 -0.67
CA CYS A 110 -11.06 -15.43 -1.22
C CYS A 110 -11.66 -16.49 -0.30
N GLY A 111 -12.83 -16.19 0.27
CA GLY A 111 -13.56 -17.04 1.22
C GLY A 111 -14.35 -18.17 0.57
N VAL A 112 -14.46 -18.19 -0.76
CA VAL A 112 -15.13 -19.28 -1.49
C VAL A 112 -14.35 -20.59 -1.25
N PRO A 113 -15.04 -21.71 -0.90
CA PRO A 113 -14.37 -22.97 -0.59
C PRO A 113 -13.35 -23.40 -1.65
N GLY A 114 -12.12 -23.68 -1.22
CA GLY A 114 -11.01 -24.10 -2.08
C GLY A 114 -10.20 -22.97 -2.73
N HIS A 115 -10.76 -21.76 -2.90
CA HIS A 115 -10.10 -20.69 -3.68
C HIS A 115 -8.83 -20.17 -2.99
N CYS A 116 -8.90 -19.88 -1.69
CA CYS A 116 -7.72 -19.47 -0.92
C CYS A 116 -6.61 -20.53 -0.93
N ALA A 117 -6.97 -21.81 -0.78
CA ALA A 117 -6.01 -22.91 -0.77
C ALA A 117 -5.33 -23.11 -2.14
N ALA A 118 -6.04 -22.76 -3.22
CA ALA A 118 -5.51 -22.73 -4.58
C ALA A 118 -4.73 -21.44 -4.92
N GLY A 119 -4.47 -20.56 -3.94
CA GLY A 119 -3.58 -19.41 -4.10
C GLY A 119 -4.27 -18.04 -4.19
N MET A 120 -5.60 -17.95 -4.11
CA MET A 120 -6.30 -16.65 -4.03
C MET A 120 -6.21 -16.05 -2.63
N LYS A 121 -5.01 -15.60 -2.29
CA LYS A 121 -4.65 -15.01 -1.01
C LYS A 121 -3.50 -14.03 -1.20
N LEU A 122 -3.55 -12.91 -0.50
CA LEU A 122 -2.57 -11.83 -0.56
C LEU A 122 -2.14 -11.44 0.84
N ARG A 123 -0.83 -11.26 1.03
CA ARG A 123 -0.23 -10.66 2.22
C ARG A 123 0.51 -9.40 1.77
N VAL A 124 0.20 -8.27 2.41
CA VAL A 124 0.95 -7.02 2.24
C VAL A 124 1.43 -6.52 3.59
N VAL A 125 2.56 -5.84 3.60
CA VAL A 125 3.05 -5.10 4.76
C VAL A 125 2.98 -3.64 4.37
N ALA A 126 2.21 -2.87 5.12
CA ALA A 126 2.09 -1.43 4.94
C ALA A 126 2.92 -0.76 6.04
N ASP A 127 3.86 0.08 5.64
CA ASP A 127 4.64 0.88 6.58
C ASP A 127 3.78 2.00 7.17
N GLU A 128 4.22 2.60 8.27
CA GLU A 128 3.56 3.78 8.84
C GLU A 128 3.44 4.85 7.74
N PHE A 129 2.26 5.44 7.60
CA PHE A 129 2.08 6.50 6.62
C PHE A 129 3.09 7.61 6.96
N PRO A 130 3.83 8.16 5.97
CA PRO A 130 4.74 9.25 6.26
C PRO A 130 3.94 10.46 6.78
N SER A 131 3.78 10.56 8.10
CA SER A 131 3.40 11.81 8.74
C SER A 131 4.46 12.83 8.36
N ALA A 132 4.07 14.06 8.08
CA ALA A 132 4.98 15.16 7.69
C ALA A 132 6.04 15.52 8.77
N ASP A 133 6.18 14.70 9.81
CA ASP A 133 6.92 14.93 11.02
C ASP A 133 7.98 13.84 11.24
N THR A 134 8.95 13.68 10.34
CA THR A 134 10.19 13.00 10.73
C THR A 134 11.44 13.56 10.04
N LYS A 135 12.03 14.54 10.74
CA LYS A 135 13.44 15.00 10.75
C LYS A 135 13.89 16.06 9.74
#